data_AF-A0A401UEK1-F1
#
_entry.id   AF-A0A401UEK1-F1
#
_cell.length_a   1.000
_cell.length_b   1.000
_cell.length_c   1.000
_cell.angle_alpha   90.00
_cell.angle_beta   90.00
_cell.angle_gamma   90.00
#
_symmetry.space_group_name_H-M   'P 1'
#
loop_
_entity.id
_entity.type
_entity.pdbx_description
1 polymer ?
#
loop_
_entity_poly.entity_id
_entity_poly.type
_entity_poly.pdbx_seq_one_letter_code
_entity_poly.pdbx_strand_id
1 'polypeptide(L)'
;MNMKQVDKYKKEILIPILTICLFGFVRFGSAYGYDSALMEYIKKEKFNLELYELSFCTEEVLKIIESDSTYQNDFIKRINRAFDKRLSESQRYFHTFEYVFFLNQISTIKNYKIIYPKSLLIIENLQPLKRDYTFKNYSFPFQNYIEYPEQVDDACIISLITDLPSTVWSDIERDKLALYRFNAWLEFGFEEFRYYPGTKSKVKSTLNKRIVDYISSKHKNSSMPLIVKALKSINHTVEKYNK
;
A
#
# COMPACT_ATOMS: atom_id res chain seq x y z
N MET A 1 -24.71 26.89 -44.44
CA MET A 1 -23.52 26.85 -43.56
C MET A 1 -22.30 27.10 -44.42
N ASN A 2 -21.46 28.07 -44.05
CA ASN A 2 -20.41 28.60 -44.93
C ASN A 2 -19.23 27.61 -44.99
N MET A 3 -18.73 27.24 -46.18
CA MET A 3 -17.68 26.21 -46.34
C MET A 3 -16.40 26.53 -45.52
N LYS A 4 -16.10 27.82 -45.30
CA LYS A 4 -14.97 28.26 -44.45
C LYS A 4 -15.12 27.90 -42.96
N GLN A 5 -16.35 27.72 -42.45
CA GLN A 5 -16.58 27.28 -41.06
C GLN A 5 -16.36 25.76 -40.89
N VAL A 6 -16.60 24.97 -41.93
CA VAL A 6 -16.42 23.51 -41.89
C VAL A 6 -14.94 23.13 -41.84
N ASP A 7 -14.08 23.86 -42.58
CA ASP A 7 -12.64 23.65 -42.56
C ASP A 7 -11.98 24.11 -41.26
N LYS A 8 -12.52 25.16 -40.63
CA LYS A 8 -12.10 25.59 -39.29
C LYS A 8 -12.44 24.54 -38.23
N TYR A 9 -13.64 23.96 -38.29
CA TYR A 9 -14.06 22.86 -37.40
C TYR A 9 -13.19 21.60 -37.56
N LYS A 10 -12.80 21.22 -38.79
CA LYS A 10 -11.95 20.05 -39.02
C LYS A 10 -10.51 20.25 -38.52
N LYS A 11 -9.95 21.46 -38.60
CA LYS A 11 -8.59 21.74 -38.12
C LYS A 11 -8.50 21.98 -36.61
N GLU A 12 -9.47 22.68 -36.03
CA GLU A 12 -9.38 23.10 -34.61
C GLU A 12 -9.94 22.06 -33.63
N ILE A 13 -10.83 21.16 -34.07
CA ILE A 13 -11.46 20.17 -33.16
C ILE A 13 -11.02 18.74 -33.49
N LEU A 14 -10.94 18.37 -34.78
CA LEU A 14 -10.61 17.00 -35.15
C LEU A 14 -9.13 16.66 -34.91
N ILE A 15 -8.22 17.62 -35.09
CA ILE A 15 -6.78 17.41 -34.87
C ILE A 15 -6.46 17.20 -33.37
N PRO A 16 -6.96 18.00 -32.41
CA PRO A 16 -6.72 17.71 -31.00
C PRO A 16 -7.39 16.42 -30.53
N ILE A 17 -8.57 16.05 -31.05
CA ILE A 17 -9.21 14.76 -30.71
C ILE A 17 -8.40 13.57 -31.24
N LEU A 18 -7.89 13.64 -32.48
CA LEU A 18 -6.99 12.60 -33.00
C LEU A 18 -5.62 12.61 -32.30
N THR A 19 -5.12 13.76 -31.85
CA THR A 19 -3.87 13.86 -31.09
C THR A 19 -4.01 13.24 -29.69
N ILE A 20 -5.18 13.37 -29.06
CA ILE A 20 -5.51 12.67 -27.80
C ILE A 20 -5.62 11.16 -28.02
N CYS A 21 -6.10 10.69 -29.18
CA CYS A 21 -6.18 9.27 -29.49
C CYS A 21 -4.85 8.65 -29.98
N LEU A 22 -3.96 9.41 -30.62
CA LEU A 22 -2.70 8.91 -31.19
C LEU A 22 -1.46 9.12 -30.29
N PHE A 23 -1.51 10.04 -29.33
CA PHE A 23 -0.44 10.29 -28.35
C PHE A 23 -0.86 10.07 -26.89
N GLY A 24 -2.08 9.59 -26.66
CA GLY A 24 -2.67 9.37 -25.33
C GLY A 24 -2.38 8.01 -24.69
N PHE A 25 -1.45 7.21 -25.21
CA PHE A 25 -0.76 6.19 -24.39
C PHE A 25 0.29 6.89 -23.51
N VAL A 26 -0.13 7.90 -22.73
CA VAL A 26 0.59 8.14 -21.49
C VAL A 26 0.39 6.85 -20.71
N ARG A 27 1.48 6.21 -20.30
CA ARG A 27 1.47 5.08 -19.39
C ARG A 27 0.85 5.57 -18.08
N PHE A 28 -0.47 5.54 -18.01
CA PHE A 28 -1.26 5.94 -16.85
C PHE A 28 -1.31 4.74 -15.91
N GLY A 29 -0.21 4.51 -15.19
CA GLY A 29 -0.14 3.47 -14.17
C GLY A 29 -0.32 4.06 -12.78
N SER A 30 -0.57 3.19 -11.81
CA SER A 30 -0.26 3.45 -10.41
C SER A 30 1.18 3.98 -10.25
N ALA A 31 1.54 4.46 -9.05
CA ALA A 31 2.94 4.73 -8.73
C ALA A 31 3.89 3.55 -9.06
N TYR A 32 3.34 2.33 -9.20
CA TYR A 32 4.05 1.09 -9.47
C TYR A 32 3.69 0.39 -10.79
N GLY A 33 2.77 0.95 -11.59
CA GLY A 33 2.16 0.32 -12.77
C GLY A 33 1.26 -0.89 -12.46
N TYR A 34 0.49 -1.32 -13.46
CA TYR A 34 -0.31 -2.55 -13.42
C TYR A 34 0.55 -3.80 -13.66
N ASP A 35 0.37 -4.83 -12.83
CA ASP A 35 0.97 -6.16 -13.00
C ASP A 35 -0.12 -7.25 -13.02
N SER A 36 -0.23 -7.96 -14.15
CA SER A 36 -1.25 -9.00 -14.34
C SER A 36 -1.05 -10.21 -13.43
N ALA A 37 0.18 -10.53 -13.04
CA ALA A 37 0.46 -11.66 -12.15
C ALA A 37 0.05 -11.33 -10.70
N LEU A 38 0.25 -10.08 -10.26
CA LEU A 38 -0.29 -9.60 -8.98
C LEU A 38 -1.82 -9.63 -8.97
N MET A 39 -2.46 -9.18 -10.05
CA MET A 39 -3.92 -9.21 -10.16
C MET A 39 -4.47 -10.64 -10.03
N GLU A 40 -3.92 -11.60 -10.77
CA GLU A 40 -4.36 -13.00 -10.71
C GLU A 40 -4.09 -13.64 -9.33
N TYR A 41 -3.00 -13.26 -8.68
CA TYR A 41 -2.74 -13.68 -7.30
C TYR A 41 -3.76 -13.10 -6.31
N ILE A 42 -4.08 -11.81 -6.38
CA ILE A 42 -5.09 -11.18 -5.52
C ILE A 42 -6.46 -11.85 -5.68
N LYS A 43 -6.84 -12.17 -6.93
CA LYS A 43 -8.08 -12.93 -7.21
C LYS A 43 -8.05 -14.32 -6.58
N LYS A 44 -6.96 -15.06 -6.78
CA LYS A 44 -6.79 -16.41 -6.23
C LYS A 44 -6.87 -16.40 -4.70
N GLU A 45 -6.20 -15.46 -4.07
CA GLU A 45 -6.20 -15.27 -2.60
C GLU A 45 -7.47 -14.58 -2.10
N LYS A 46 -8.39 -14.15 -2.98
CA LYS A 46 -9.63 -13.45 -2.62
C LYS A 46 -9.39 -12.26 -1.69
N PHE A 47 -8.38 -11.45 -2.01
CA PHE A 47 -7.92 -10.32 -1.20
C PHE A 47 -7.39 -10.68 0.21
N ASN A 48 -7.03 -11.94 0.48
CA ASN A 48 -6.47 -12.36 1.76
C ASN A 48 -4.97 -12.00 1.90
N LEU A 49 -4.65 -10.75 1.61
CA LEU A 49 -3.36 -10.09 1.87
C LEU A 49 -3.54 -9.06 2.98
N GLU A 50 -2.45 -8.58 3.57
CA GLU A 50 -2.53 -7.48 4.51
C GLU A 50 -3.01 -6.18 3.83
N LEU A 51 -3.67 -5.30 4.57
CA LEU A 51 -4.27 -4.10 3.96
C LEU A 51 -3.19 -3.16 3.43
N TYR A 52 -2.05 -3.07 4.11
CA TYR A 52 -0.92 -2.32 3.55
C TYR A 52 -0.37 -2.97 2.27
N GLU A 53 -0.39 -4.29 2.13
CA GLU A 53 0.04 -4.96 0.88
C GLU A 53 -0.90 -4.62 -0.27
N LEU A 54 -2.21 -4.64 -0.03
CA LEU A 54 -3.21 -4.19 -1.01
C LEU A 54 -3.01 -2.73 -1.43
N SER A 55 -2.42 -1.90 -0.56
CA SER A 55 -2.10 -0.49 -0.85
C SER A 55 -1.00 -0.33 -1.90
N PHE A 56 -0.14 -1.33 -2.06
CA PHE A 56 0.86 -1.39 -3.13
C PHE A 56 0.33 -2.04 -4.41
N CYS A 57 -0.93 -2.46 -4.41
CA CYS A 57 -1.62 -3.08 -5.54
C CYS A 57 -2.94 -2.35 -5.88
N THR A 58 -3.01 -1.04 -5.65
CA THR A 58 -4.27 -0.28 -5.79
C THR A 58 -4.87 -0.37 -7.19
N GLU A 59 -4.07 -0.35 -8.24
CA GLU A 59 -4.58 -0.50 -9.61
C GLU A 59 -5.17 -1.88 -9.86
N GLU A 60 -4.47 -2.93 -9.42
CA GLU A 60 -4.92 -4.30 -9.54
C GLU A 60 -6.21 -4.51 -8.73
N VAL A 61 -6.27 -4.01 -7.50
CA VAL A 61 -7.45 -4.06 -6.62
C VAL A 61 -8.64 -3.37 -7.27
N LEU A 62 -8.48 -2.11 -7.70
CA LEU A 62 -9.56 -1.34 -8.34
C LEU A 62 -10.05 -2.05 -9.61
N LYS A 63 -9.15 -2.54 -10.47
CA LYS A 63 -9.55 -3.25 -11.68
C LYS A 63 -10.34 -4.53 -11.39
N ILE A 64 -9.92 -5.31 -10.39
CA ILE A 64 -10.62 -6.54 -9.99
C ILE A 64 -12.05 -6.20 -9.54
N ILE A 65 -12.19 -5.24 -8.62
CA ILE A 65 -13.48 -4.78 -8.09
C ILE A 65 -14.36 -4.23 -9.22
N GLU A 66 -13.79 -3.49 -10.18
CA GLU A 66 -14.54 -2.90 -11.29
C GLU A 66 -15.17 -3.98 -12.18
N SER A 67 -14.48 -5.10 -12.32
CA SER A 67 -14.80 -6.12 -13.32
C SER A 67 -15.85 -7.16 -12.89
N ASP A 68 -16.02 -7.42 -11.58
CA ASP A 68 -16.80 -8.58 -11.12
C ASP A 68 -17.36 -8.39 -9.70
N SER A 69 -18.68 -8.52 -9.55
CA SER A 69 -19.41 -8.41 -8.29
C SER A 69 -19.03 -9.46 -7.22
N THR A 70 -18.52 -10.62 -7.63
CA THR A 70 -18.05 -11.66 -6.70
C THR A 70 -16.82 -11.15 -5.94
N TYR A 71 -15.85 -10.61 -6.68
CA TYR A 71 -14.64 -10.04 -6.09
C TYR A 71 -14.92 -8.75 -5.31
N GLN A 72 -15.93 -7.97 -5.70
CA GLN A 72 -16.42 -6.85 -4.88
C GLN A 72 -16.82 -7.34 -3.48
N ASN A 73 -17.62 -8.41 -3.40
CA ASN A 73 -18.05 -8.97 -2.12
C ASN A 73 -16.88 -9.51 -1.29
N ASP A 74 -15.90 -10.14 -1.93
CA ASP A 74 -14.71 -10.65 -1.24
C ASP A 74 -13.84 -9.50 -0.69
N PHE A 75 -13.68 -8.41 -1.46
CA PHE A 75 -13.00 -7.20 -0.99
C PHE A 75 -13.74 -6.56 0.20
N ILE A 76 -15.06 -6.38 0.11
CA ILE A 76 -15.87 -5.83 1.20
C ILE A 76 -15.74 -6.70 2.47
N LYS A 77 -15.76 -8.03 2.33
CA LYS A 77 -15.54 -8.96 3.45
C LYS A 77 -14.14 -8.81 4.05
N ARG A 78 -13.10 -8.65 3.23
CA ARG A 78 -11.72 -8.44 3.69
C ARG A 78 -11.60 -7.15 4.52
N ILE A 79 -12.16 -6.05 4.02
CA ILE A 79 -12.17 -4.77 4.74
C ILE A 79 -12.93 -4.92 6.06
N ASN A 80 -14.16 -5.44 6.04
CA ASN A 80 -14.94 -5.62 7.27
C ASN A 80 -14.26 -6.54 8.30
N ARG A 81 -13.53 -7.57 7.86
CA ARG A 81 -12.77 -8.47 8.74
C ARG A 81 -11.64 -7.74 9.47
N ALA A 82 -10.94 -6.83 8.79
CA ALA A 82 -9.87 -6.02 9.40
C ALA A 82 -10.37 -5.12 10.55
N PHE A 83 -11.68 -4.85 10.59
CA PHE A 83 -12.31 -4.01 11.60
C PHE A 83 -13.33 -4.79 12.45
N ASP A 84 -13.20 -6.12 12.54
CA ASP A 84 -14.06 -6.95 13.38
C ASP A 84 -13.95 -6.51 14.85
N LYS A 85 -15.10 -6.40 15.51
CA LYS A 85 -15.20 -6.00 16.92
C LYS A 85 -14.48 -6.94 17.89
N ARG A 86 -14.20 -8.18 17.48
CA ARG A 86 -13.50 -9.21 18.27
C ARG A 86 -11.99 -9.04 18.29
N LEU A 87 -11.43 -8.26 17.37
CA LEU A 87 -9.99 -7.97 17.35
C LEU A 87 -9.55 -7.23 18.62
N SER A 88 -8.27 -7.27 18.94
CA SER A 88 -7.72 -6.44 20.02
C SER A 88 -7.75 -4.96 19.63
N GLU A 89 -7.63 -4.07 20.63
CA GLU A 89 -7.53 -2.63 20.37
C GLU A 89 -6.29 -2.30 19.52
N SER A 90 -5.17 -2.95 19.81
CA SER A 90 -3.91 -2.80 19.09
C SER A 90 -4.01 -3.29 17.64
N GLN A 91 -4.69 -4.41 17.38
CA GLN A 91 -4.96 -4.87 16.01
C GLN A 91 -5.78 -3.86 15.21
N ARG A 92 -6.89 -3.38 15.77
CA ARG A 92 -7.70 -2.36 15.09
C ARG A 92 -6.93 -1.05 14.86
N TYR A 93 -6.04 -0.69 15.78
CA TYR A 93 -5.19 0.49 15.64
C TYR A 93 -4.23 0.37 14.44
N PHE A 94 -3.56 -0.77 14.28
CA PHE A 94 -2.72 -1.03 13.10
C PHE A 94 -3.54 -1.09 11.80
N HIS A 95 -4.66 -1.82 11.79
CA HIS A 95 -5.53 -1.89 10.61
C HIS A 95 -6.10 -0.52 10.20
N THR A 96 -6.28 0.40 11.15
CA THR A 96 -6.64 1.80 10.85
C THR A 96 -5.54 2.49 10.05
N PHE A 97 -4.28 2.36 10.46
CA PHE A 97 -3.15 2.93 9.71
C PHE A 97 -3.03 2.34 8.31
N GLU A 98 -3.17 1.01 8.18
CA GLU A 98 -3.13 0.36 6.88
C GLU A 98 -4.26 0.85 5.96
N TYR A 99 -5.48 0.99 6.48
CA TYR A 99 -6.61 1.44 5.68
C TYR A 99 -6.49 2.92 5.29
N VAL A 100 -6.01 3.78 6.21
CA VAL A 100 -5.70 5.18 5.88
C VAL A 100 -4.62 5.24 4.81
N PHE A 101 -3.58 4.41 4.92
CA PHE A 101 -2.53 4.30 3.91
C PHE A 101 -3.09 3.84 2.55
N PHE A 102 -3.97 2.84 2.53
CA PHE A 102 -4.67 2.38 1.33
C PHE A 102 -5.45 3.49 0.63
N LEU A 103 -6.26 4.25 1.39
CA LEU A 103 -7.01 5.39 0.87
C LEU A 103 -6.09 6.50 0.35
N ASN A 104 -4.97 6.76 1.03
CA ASN A 104 -3.96 7.71 0.58
C ASN A 104 -3.36 7.27 -0.75
N GLN A 105 -3.00 5.99 -0.92
CA GLN A 105 -2.48 5.47 -2.19
C GLN A 105 -3.48 5.65 -3.33
N ILE A 106 -4.77 5.41 -3.08
CA ILE A 106 -5.83 5.65 -4.08
C ILE A 106 -5.91 7.13 -4.46
N SER A 107 -5.89 8.04 -3.47
CA SER A 107 -6.06 9.48 -3.71
C SER A 107 -4.86 10.14 -4.42
N THR A 108 -3.66 9.56 -4.32
CA THR A 108 -2.48 10.08 -5.04
C THR A 108 -2.59 10.00 -6.56
N ILE A 109 -3.50 9.17 -7.09
CA ILE A 109 -3.62 8.92 -8.53
C ILE A 109 -4.90 9.55 -9.06
N LYS A 110 -4.75 10.74 -9.68
CA LYS A 110 -5.84 11.66 -10.05
C LYS A 110 -6.92 11.08 -10.99
N ASN A 111 -6.64 10.02 -11.72
CA ASN A 111 -7.51 9.54 -12.80
C ASN A 111 -8.35 8.30 -12.46
N TYR A 112 -8.19 7.70 -11.27
CA TYR A 112 -8.94 6.49 -10.93
C TYR A 112 -10.45 6.71 -10.89
N LYS A 113 -10.92 7.92 -10.58
CA LYS A 113 -12.36 8.26 -10.63
C LYS A 113 -12.97 8.12 -12.02
N ILE A 114 -12.17 8.24 -13.06
CA ILE A 114 -12.59 8.08 -14.45
C ILE A 114 -12.47 6.62 -14.89
N ILE A 115 -11.37 5.95 -14.52
CA ILE A 115 -11.03 4.60 -15.01
C ILE A 115 -11.79 3.50 -14.26
N TYR A 116 -11.97 3.66 -12.94
CA TYR A 116 -12.56 2.66 -12.04
C TYR A 116 -13.68 3.26 -11.16
N PRO A 117 -14.74 3.83 -11.78
CA PRO A 117 -15.76 4.59 -11.05
C PRO A 117 -16.57 3.73 -10.06
N LYS A 118 -16.89 2.47 -10.40
CA LYS A 118 -17.68 1.60 -9.50
C LYS A 118 -16.86 1.20 -8.29
N SER A 119 -15.59 0.89 -8.51
CA SER A 119 -14.67 0.47 -7.46
C SER A 119 -14.47 1.56 -6.42
N LEU A 120 -14.29 2.80 -6.88
CA LEU A 120 -14.18 3.94 -5.98
C LEU A 120 -15.47 4.22 -5.23
N LEU A 121 -16.63 4.13 -5.88
CA LEU A 121 -17.91 4.27 -5.20
C LEU A 121 -18.05 3.23 -4.08
N ILE A 122 -17.64 1.98 -4.31
CA ILE A 122 -17.64 0.94 -3.27
C ILE A 122 -16.72 1.34 -2.11
N ILE A 123 -15.50 1.79 -2.39
CA ILE A 123 -14.52 2.18 -1.37
C ILE A 123 -14.98 3.40 -0.57
N GLU A 124 -15.55 4.42 -1.22
CA GLU A 124 -16.12 5.61 -0.56
C GLU A 124 -17.28 5.25 0.37
N ASN A 125 -18.09 4.25 -0.02
CA ASN A 125 -19.22 3.75 0.78
C ASN A 125 -18.80 2.78 1.90
N LEU A 126 -17.59 2.23 1.85
CA LEU A 126 -17.04 1.46 2.95
C LEU A 126 -16.75 2.42 4.11
N GLN A 127 -17.53 2.27 5.19
CA GLN A 127 -17.37 3.03 6.43
C GLN A 127 -16.90 2.12 7.58
N PRO A 128 -15.79 1.38 7.43
CA PRO A 128 -15.27 0.55 8.52
C PRO A 128 -14.70 1.40 9.66
N LEU A 129 -14.37 2.67 9.38
CA LEU A 129 -13.82 3.62 10.34
C LEU A 129 -14.93 4.17 11.25
N LYS A 130 -15.13 3.50 12.38
CA LYS A 130 -15.74 4.11 13.57
C LYS A 130 -14.97 3.68 14.82
N ARG A 131 -13.89 4.39 15.15
CA ARG A 131 -13.42 4.74 16.51
C ARG A 131 -12.02 5.38 16.51
N ASP A 132 -11.89 6.47 17.27
CA ASP A 132 -10.64 7.16 17.59
C ASP A 132 -9.84 6.38 18.65
N TYR A 133 -9.12 5.34 18.24
CA TYR A 133 -8.14 4.71 19.13
C TYR A 133 -6.89 5.59 19.16
N THR A 134 -6.71 6.36 20.23
CA THR A 134 -5.52 7.18 20.44
C THR A 134 -4.73 6.61 21.63
N PHE A 135 -3.56 6.06 21.33
CA PHE A 135 -2.62 5.64 22.37
C PHE A 135 -1.68 6.79 22.72
N LYS A 136 -1.42 7.00 24.01
CA LYS A 136 -0.44 8.00 24.49
C LYS A 136 1.01 7.58 24.28
N ASN A 137 1.25 6.27 24.16
CA ASN A 137 2.56 5.67 23.96
C ASN A 137 2.41 4.61 22.86
N TYR A 138 3.11 4.79 21.74
CA TYR A 138 3.04 3.90 20.59
C TYR A 138 3.65 2.53 20.83
N SER A 139 4.58 2.39 21.78
CA SER A 139 5.20 1.10 22.10
C SER A 139 4.18 0.08 22.60
N PHE A 140 3.12 0.53 23.27
CA PHE A 140 2.05 -0.35 23.75
C PHE A 140 1.30 -1.03 22.59
N PRO A 141 0.67 -0.30 21.64
CA PRO A 141 0.01 -0.95 20.52
C PRO A 141 0.99 -1.69 19.61
N PHE A 142 2.24 -1.24 19.44
CA PHE A 142 3.25 -1.96 18.66
C PHE A 142 3.54 -3.35 19.23
N GLN A 143 3.75 -3.44 20.56
CA GLN A 143 4.02 -4.72 21.21
C GLN A 143 2.80 -5.64 21.19
N ASN A 144 1.63 -5.10 21.45
CA ASN A 144 0.40 -5.90 21.56
C ASN A 144 -0.23 -6.26 20.21
N TYR A 145 0.21 -5.64 19.11
CA TYR A 145 -0.11 -6.12 17.77
C TYR A 145 0.57 -7.45 17.44
N ILE A 146 1.78 -7.67 17.97
CA ILE A 146 2.60 -8.85 17.71
C ILE A 146 2.24 -9.95 18.71
N GLU A 147 1.27 -10.78 18.34
CA GLU A 147 0.90 -12.01 19.04
C GLU A 147 1.79 -13.19 18.61
N TYR A 148 2.23 -13.19 17.35
CA TYR A 148 3.07 -14.21 16.74
C TYR A 148 4.33 -13.61 16.10
N PRO A 149 5.45 -14.36 16.00
CA PRO A 149 6.72 -13.86 15.45
C PRO A 149 6.61 -13.27 14.03
N GLU A 150 5.76 -13.84 13.17
CA GLU A 150 5.55 -13.38 11.80
C GLU A 150 4.94 -11.98 11.71
N GLN A 151 4.20 -11.54 12.72
CA GLN A 151 3.56 -10.22 12.76
C GLN A 151 4.54 -9.09 13.08
N VAL A 152 5.78 -9.42 13.49
CA VAL A 152 6.83 -8.41 13.72
C VAL A 152 7.13 -7.68 12.41
N ASP A 153 7.14 -8.39 11.28
CA ASP A 153 7.42 -7.80 9.96
C ASP A 153 6.33 -6.80 9.56
N ASP A 154 5.07 -7.20 9.69
CA ASP A 154 3.92 -6.33 9.42
C ASP A 154 3.96 -5.08 10.31
N ALA A 155 4.20 -5.25 11.61
CA ALA A 155 4.26 -4.13 12.56
C ALA A 155 5.34 -3.11 12.16
N CYS A 156 6.53 -3.59 11.82
CA CYS A 156 7.66 -2.77 11.41
C CYS A 156 7.40 -2.06 10.08
N ILE A 157 6.87 -2.76 9.07
CA ILE A 157 6.56 -2.17 7.76
C ILE A 157 5.44 -1.16 7.86
N ILE A 158 4.34 -1.48 8.55
CA ILE A 158 3.22 -0.54 8.76
C ILE A 158 3.75 0.74 9.42
N SER A 159 4.61 0.61 10.44
CA SER A 159 5.23 1.77 11.10
C SER A 159 6.06 2.63 10.14
N LEU A 160 6.79 2.01 9.19
CA LEU A 160 7.67 2.69 8.25
C LEU A 160 6.96 3.32 7.05
N ILE A 161 5.87 2.73 6.56
CA ILE A 161 5.12 3.24 5.41
C ILE A 161 4.08 4.30 5.81
N THR A 162 3.72 4.35 7.09
CA THR A 162 2.76 5.33 7.59
C THR A 162 3.51 6.59 8.02
N ASP A 163 2.92 7.76 7.72
CA ASP A 163 3.48 9.06 8.08
C ASP A 163 3.32 9.35 9.58
N LEU A 164 3.97 8.54 10.43
CA LEU A 164 3.91 8.68 11.88
C LEU A 164 4.81 9.83 12.38
N PRO A 165 4.40 10.56 13.44
CA PRO A 165 5.21 11.61 14.01
C PRO A 165 6.50 11.05 14.64
N SER A 166 7.53 11.89 14.77
CA SER A 166 8.82 11.50 15.38
C SER A 166 8.69 10.89 16.78
N THR A 167 7.65 11.29 17.53
CA THR A 167 7.35 10.76 18.87
C THR A 167 7.14 9.25 18.90
N VAL A 168 6.62 8.65 17.82
CA VAL A 168 6.44 7.19 17.71
C VAL A 168 7.76 6.45 17.78
N TRP A 169 8.75 6.92 17.03
CA TRP A 169 10.06 6.29 16.99
C TRP A 169 10.79 6.46 18.33
N SER A 170 10.63 7.62 18.97
CA SER A 170 11.11 7.86 20.33
C SER A 170 10.42 6.96 21.36
N ASP A 171 9.14 6.61 21.18
CA ASP A 171 8.45 5.64 22.05
C ASP A 171 9.09 4.26 21.91
N ILE A 172 9.32 3.79 20.68
CA ILE A 172 9.95 2.50 20.40
C ILE A 172 11.36 2.45 21.01
N GLU A 173 12.18 3.49 20.82
CA GLU A 173 13.54 3.55 21.36
C GLU A 173 13.59 3.54 22.90
N ARG A 174 12.57 4.10 23.58
CA ARG A 174 12.52 4.15 25.05
C ARG A 174 12.01 2.86 25.69
N ASP A 175 11.29 2.03 24.94
CA ASP A 175 10.77 0.75 25.41
C ASP A 175 11.68 -0.41 25.02
N LYS A 176 12.23 -1.11 26.02
CA LYS A 176 13.21 -2.18 25.80
C LYS A 176 12.67 -3.33 24.94
N LEU A 177 11.40 -3.71 25.12
CA LEU A 177 10.82 -4.84 24.42
C LEU A 177 10.44 -4.45 22.99
N ALA A 178 9.87 -3.25 22.80
CA ALA A 178 9.60 -2.71 21.46
C ALA A 178 10.90 -2.57 20.64
N LEU A 179 11.94 -1.98 21.24
CA LEU A 179 13.24 -1.81 20.61
C LEU A 179 13.92 -3.15 20.28
N TYR A 180 13.84 -4.13 21.18
CA TYR A 180 14.37 -5.47 20.95
C TYR A 180 13.70 -6.12 19.73
N ARG A 181 12.36 -6.11 19.68
CA ARG A 181 11.59 -6.68 18.55
C ARG A 181 11.92 -5.99 17.23
N PHE A 182 11.99 -4.65 17.23
CA PHE A 182 12.35 -3.89 16.04
C PHE A 182 13.78 -4.21 15.57
N ASN A 183 14.75 -4.29 16.47
CA ASN A 183 16.13 -4.63 16.11
C ASN A 183 16.27 -6.08 15.63
N ALA A 184 15.56 -7.02 16.24
CA ALA A 184 15.53 -8.40 15.78
C ALA A 184 14.97 -8.49 14.35
N TRP A 185 13.94 -7.71 14.03
CA TRP A 185 13.45 -7.59 12.66
C TRP A 185 14.47 -6.97 11.70
N LEU A 186 15.26 -5.97 12.12
CA LEU A 186 16.33 -5.44 11.29
C LEU A 186 17.43 -6.46 10.96
N GLU A 187 17.65 -7.41 11.86
CA GLU A 187 18.71 -8.43 11.74
C GLU A 187 18.22 -9.67 10.96
N PHE A 188 17.00 -10.13 11.22
CA PHE A 188 16.46 -11.40 10.69
C PHE A 188 15.20 -11.22 9.82
N GLY A 189 14.44 -10.15 10.06
CA GLY A 189 13.14 -9.83 9.45
C GLY A 189 13.10 -9.97 7.93
N PHE A 190 14.06 -9.32 7.28
CA PHE A 190 14.10 -9.21 5.82
C PHE A 190 14.38 -10.55 5.12
N GLU A 191 15.28 -11.35 5.67
CA GLU A 191 15.67 -12.63 5.08
C GLU A 191 14.64 -13.73 5.41
N GLU A 192 14.16 -13.78 6.66
CA GLU A 192 13.31 -14.87 7.16
C GLU A 192 11.81 -14.69 6.89
N PHE A 193 11.28 -13.47 6.96
CA PHE A 193 9.82 -13.25 6.91
C PHE A 193 9.34 -12.74 5.55
N ARG A 194 10.19 -12.01 4.83
CA ARG A 194 9.90 -11.51 3.47
C ARG A 194 10.59 -12.30 2.36
N TYR A 195 11.45 -13.24 2.71
CA TYR A 195 12.19 -14.09 1.75
C TYR A 195 12.98 -13.24 0.72
N TYR A 196 13.70 -12.24 1.20
CA TYR A 196 14.74 -11.56 0.42
C TYR A 196 16.07 -12.34 0.63
N PRO A 197 16.54 -13.19 -0.31
CA PRO A 197 16.10 -13.48 -1.67
C PRO A 197 15.43 -14.86 -1.77
N GLY A 198 14.62 -15.09 -2.82
CA GLY A 198 14.13 -16.45 -3.09
C GLY A 198 12.75 -16.76 -2.53
N THR A 199 11.84 -15.77 -2.52
CA THR A 199 10.45 -16.15 -2.78
C THR A 199 10.41 -16.94 -4.09
N LYS A 200 10.15 -18.25 -4.03
CA LYS A 200 9.95 -19.09 -5.23
C LYS A 200 8.84 -18.55 -6.16
N SER A 201 8.04 -17.58 -5.69
CA SER A 201 6.98 -16.89 -6.42
C SER A 201 7.41 -15.50 -6.88
N LYS A 202 7.46 -15.32 -8.21
CA LYS A 202 7.67 -14.04 -8.90
C LYS A 202 6.73 -12.92 -8.40
N VAL A 203 5.52 -13.27 -7.96
CA VAL A 203 4.50 -12.30 -7.53
C VAL A 203 4.85 -11.63 -6.21
N LYS A 204 5.30 -12.40 -5.21
CA LYS A 204 5.70 -11.85 -3.91
C LYS A 204 6.94 -10.96 -4.04
N SER A 205 7.84 -11.29 -4.96
CA SER A 205 9.00 -10.46 -5.30
C SER A 205 8.59 -9.07 -5.81
N THR A 206 7.61 -8.98 -6.72
CA THR A 206 7.12 -7.67 -7.21
C THR A 206 6.52 -6.84 -6.07
N LEU A 207 5.63 -7.41 -5.25
CA LEU A 207 5.00 -6.69 -4.14
C LEU A 207 6.04 -6.18 -3.13
N ASN A 208 6.96 -7.05 -2.70
CA ASN A 208 8.02 -6.69 -1.77
C ASN A 208 8.91 -5.57 -2.32
N LYS A 209 9.22 -5.60 -3.62
CA LYS A 209 9.96 -4.52 -4.28
C LYS A 209 9.22 -3.19 -4.19
N ARG A 210 7.91 -3.16 -4.46
CA ARG A 210 7.08 -1.93 -4.36
C ARG A 210 7.11 -1.33 -2.94
N ILE A 211 7.01 -2.18 -1.92
CA ILE A 211 7.08 -1.79 -0.51
C ILE A 211 8.44 -1.17 -0.19
N VAL A 212 9.53 -1.85 -0.55
CA VAL A 212 10.89 -1.38 -0.29
C VAL A 212 11.20 -0.07 -1.01
N ASP A 213 10.85 0.02 -2.29
CA ASP A 213 11.03 1.25 -3.08
C ASP A 213 10.28 2.43 -2.45
N TYR A 214 9.11 2.20 -1.84
CA TYR A 214 8.38 3.23 -1.09
C TYR A 214 9.12 3.68 0.17
N ILE A 215 9.50 2.74 1.02
CA ILE A 215 10.17 3.01 2.30
C ILE A 215 11.46 3.81 2.04
N SER A 216 12.25 3.39 1.05
CA SER A 216 13.52 4.04 0.70
C SER A 216 13.35 5.44 0.09
N SER A 217 12.20 5.76 -0.52
CA SER A 217 12.00 7.03 -1.24
C SER A 217 11.14 8.08 -0.53
N LYS A 218 10.36 7.70 0.50
CA LYS A 218 9.29 8.57 1.06
C LYS A 218 9.31 8.80 2.56
N HIS A 219 10.29 8.28 3.32
CA HIS A 219 10.25 8.40 4.78
C HIS A 219 10.54 9.82 5.29
N LYS A 220 9.55 10.48 5.93
CA LYS A 220 9.63 11.87 6.42
C LYS A 220 10.63 12.08 7.57
N ASN A 221 10.82 11.07 8.42
CA ASN A 221 11.71 11.13 9.59
C ASN A 221 13.10 10.50 9.32
N SER A 222 13.64 10.69 8.12
CA SER A 222 14.89 10.05 7.67
C SER A 222 16.15 10.40 8.49
N SER A 223 16.06 11.36 9.42
CA SER A 223 17.14 11.73 10.33
C SER A 223 17.14 10.97 11.67
N MET A 224 16.07 10.24 12.02
CA MET A 224 16.03 9.53 13.30
C MET A 224 16.91 8.28 13.28
N PRO A 225 17.68 7.98 14.35
CA PRO A 225 18.64 6.88 14.35
C PRO A 225 18.04 5.51 13.99
N LEU A 226 16.89 5.16 14.59
CA LEU A 226 16.22 3.88 14.30
C LEU A 226 15.79 3.76 12.84
N ILE A 227 15.29 4.85 12.24
CA ILE A 227 14.90 4.88 10.82
C ILE A 227 16.13 4.81 9.92
N VAL A 228 17.18 5.56 10.23
CA VAL A 228 18.45 5.49 9.48
C VAL A 228 18.99 4.06 9.48
N LYS A 229 18.96 3.38 10.63
CA LYS A 229 19.36 1.97 10.73
C LYS A 229 18.49 1.08 9.86
N ALA A 230 17.17 1.27 9.89
CA ALA A 230 16.23 0.52 9.05
C ALA A 230 16.49 0.70 7.55
N LEU A 231 16.61 1.94 7.09
CA LEU A 231 16.88 2.26 5.68
C LEU A 231 18.23 1.68 5.22
N LYS A 232 19.26 1.71 6.08
CA LYS A 232 20.56 1.08 5.77
C LYS A 232 20.43 -0.44 5.63
N SER A 233 19.74 -1.11 6.56
CA SER A 233 19.52 -2.57 6.48
C SER A 233 18.74 -2.95 5.22
N ILE A 234 17.70 -2.20 4.89
CA ILE A 234 16.91 -2.39 3.66
C ILE A 234 17.80 -2.26 2.43
N ASN A 235 18.54 -1.16 2.31
CA ASN A 235 19.37 -0.90 1.14
C ASN A 235 20.50 -1.94 0.99
N HIS A 236 21.15 -2.32 2.10
CA HIS A 236 22.17 -3.38 2.08
C HIS A 236 21.59 -4.72 1.58
N THR A 237 20.39 -5.07 2.04
CA THR A 237 19.67 -6.27 1.61
C THR A 237 19.38 -6.20 0.11
N VAL A 238 18.86 -5.08 -0.39
CA VAL A 238 18.58 -4.89 -1.82
C VAL A 238 19.86 -5.00 -2.67
N GLU A 239 20.97 -4.40 -2.23
CA GLU A 239 22.26 -4.47 -2.92
C GLU A 239 22.85 -5.89 -2.97
N LYS A 240 22.74 -6.65 -1.87
CA LYS A 240 23.22 -8.04 -1.78
C LYS A 240 22.55 -8.93 -2.84
N TYR A 241 21.30 -8.66 -3.20
CA TYR A 241 20.48 -9.55 -4.04
C TYR A 241 20.24 -9.08 -5.47
N ASN A 242 20.68 -7.87 -5.82
CA ASN A 242 20.71 -7.39 -7.21
C ASN A 242 22.07 -7.61 -7.91
N LYS A 243 23.03 -8.24 -7.21
CA LYS A 243 24.34 -8.68 -7.74
C LYS A 243 24.27 -10.15 -8.14
#